data_AF-A0A2W4N252-F1
#
_entry.id   AF-A0A2W4N252-F1
#
_cell.length_a   1.000
_cell.length_b   1.000
_cell.length_c   1.000
_cell.angle_alpha   90.00
_cell.angle_beta   90.00
_cell.angle_gamma   90.00
#
_symmetry.space_group_name_H-M   'P 1'
#
loop_
_entity.id
_entity.type
_entity.pdbx_description
1 polymer ?
#
loop_
_entity_poly.entity_id
_entity_poly.type
_entity_poly.pdbx_seq_one_letter_code
_entity_poly.pdbx_strand_id
1 'polypeptide(L)'
;LTLFVVSLQQGDVRLMVLPAALAGAAVGFLRYNFNPAKIFMGDAGALFLGFALGAIAIHSVLKSAAAVGVAVPILAVGLPVIDTALAIVRRLASGRSIGEPDRDHLHHRLMRLGLSHRDTVLVLWAVSASLGLAAVVIANLPLPQAILLVGCILGALFYGLHRLGVLQVSPPRRRDLDH
;
A
#
# COMPACT_ATOMS: atom_id res chain seq x y z
N LEU A 1 -3.98 -7.32 9.24
CA LEU A 1 -4.42 -6.81 10.57
C LEU A 1 -5.61 -5.87 10.46
N THR A 2 -5.52 -4.77 9.71
CA THR A 2 -6.65 -3.83 9.51
C THR A 2 -7.96 -4.51 9.10
N LEU A 3 -7.92 -5.32 8.03
CA LEU A 3 -9.11 -6.04 7.56
C LEU A 3 -9.68 -7.00 8.62
N PHE A 4 -8.83 -7.64 9.42
CA PHE A 4 -9.28 -8.47 10.55
C PHE A 4 -10.04 -7.64 11.59
N VAL A 5 -9.49 -6.50 12.02
CA VAL A 5 -10.13 -5.61 13.00
C VAL A 5 -11.45 -5.07 12.47
N VAL A 6 -11.51 -4.69 11.19
CA VAL A 6 -12.74 -4.21 10.56
C VAL A 6 -13.79 -5.33 10.50
N SER A 7 -13.39 -6.56 10.13
CA SER A 7 -14.31 -7.71 10.14
C SER A 7 -14.84 -8.02 11.55
N LEU A 8 -14.02 -7.84 12.59
CA LEU A 8 -14.45 -7.95 13.99
C LEU A 8 -15.50 -6.89 14.34
N GLN A 9 -15.29 -5.64 13.92
CA GLN A 9 -16.25 -4.54 14.16
C GLN A 9 -17.58 -4.76 13.44
N GLN A 10 -17.56 -5.42 12.29
CA GLN A 10 -18.76 -5.80 11.53
C GLN A 10 -19.47 -7.05 12.08
N GLY A 11 -18.87 -7.76 13.05
CA GLY A 11 -19.41 -9.01 13.59
C GLY A 11 -19.36 -10.19 12.61
N ASP A 12 -18.58 -10.10 11.54
CA ASP A 12 -18.50 -11.15 10.52
C ASP A 12 -17.48 -12.22 10.89
N VAL A 13 -17.96 -13.26 11.57
CA VAL A 13 -17.15 -14.40 12.01
C VAL A 13 -16.53 -15.17 10.85
N ARG A 14 -17.15 -15.14 9.66
CA ARG A 14 -16.60 -15.86 8.50
C ARG A 14 -15.45 -15.07 7.89
N LEU A 15 -15.58 -13.76 7.81
CA LEU A 15 -14.54 -12.90 7.25
C LEU A 15 -13.37 -12.67 8.18
N MET A 16 -13.50 -12.82 9.50
CA MET A 16 -12.36 -12.60 10.41
C MET A 16 -11.28 -13.69 10.29
N VAL A 17 -11.64 -14.92 9.92
CA VAL A 17 -10.72 -16.06 9.95
C VAL A 17 -9.61 -15.91 8.91
N LEU A 18 -9.95 -15.53 7.68
CA LEU A 18 -8.99 -15.47 6.58
C LEU A 18 -7.91 -14.38 6.79
N PRO A 19 -8.23 -13.11 7.09
CA PRO A 19 -7.21 -12.10 7.37
C PRO A 19 -6.42 -12.38 8.66
N ALA A 20 -6.99 -13.08 9.65
CA ALA A 20 -6.24 -13.54 10.83
C ALA A 20 -5.22 -14.62 10.45
N ALA A 21 -5.63 -15.63 9.67
CA ALA A 21 -4.74 -16.69 9.18
C ALA A 21 -3.62 -16.12 8.30
N LEU A 22 -3.95 -15.20 7.38
CA LEU A 22 -2.95 -14.51 6.54
C LEU A 22 -1.99 -13.67 7.38
N ALA A 23 -2.47 -12.98 8.42
CA ALA A 23 -1.60 -12.22 9.32
C ALA A 23 -0.66 -13.15 10.10
N GLY A 24 -1.16 -14.27 10.62
CA GLY A 24 -0.35 -15.27 11.31
C GLY A 24 0.73 -15.88 10.41
N ALA A 25 0.35 -16.27 9.18
CA ALA A 25 1.28 -16.76 8.18
C ALA A 25 2.35 -15.72 7.80
N ALA A 26 1.94 -14.46 7.59
CA ALA A 26 2.85 -13.36 7.26
C ALA A 26 3.84 -13.05 8.41
N VAL A 27 3.38 -13.07 9.66
CA VAL A 27 4.24 -12.90 10.84
C VAL A 27 5.23 -14.07 10.98
N GLY A 28 4.76 -15.31 10.76
CA GLY A 28 5.62 -16.50 10.74
C GLY A 28 6.69 -16.42 9.64
N PHE A 29 6.29 -16.01 8.44
CA PHE A 29 7.20 -15.78 7.30
C PHE A 29 8.19 -14.64 7.58
N LEU A 30 7.74 -13.54 8.18
CA LEU A 30 8.56 -12.36 8.46
C LEU A 30 9.80 -12.70 9.29
N ARG A 31 9.70 -13.64 10.24
CA ARG A 31 10.85 -14.13 11.02
C ARG A 31 12.00 -14.63 10.14
N TYR A 32 11.69 -15.26 9.02
CA TYR A 32 12.68 -15.81 8.08
C TYR A 32 13.03 -14.83 6.95
N ASN A 33 12.16 -13.85 6.69
CA ASN A 33 12.35 -12.85 5.65
C ASN A 33 13.00 -11.55 6.16
N PHE A 34 13.08 -11.34 7.48
CA PHE A 34 13.71 -10.17 8.06
C PHE A 34 15.21 -10.11 7.75
N ASN A 35 15.75 -8.92 7.52
CA ASN A 35 17.11 -8.71 7.03
C ASN A 35 18.17 -9.24 8.04
N PRO A 36 19.09 -10.15 7.61
CA PRO A 36 19.26 -10.74 6.29
C PRO A 36 18.26 -11.88 5.98
N ALA A 37 17.56 -11.77 4.85
CA ALA A 37 16.51 -12.69 4.45
C ALA A 37 17.06 -14.09 4.15
N LYS A 38 16.45 -15.11 4.75
CA LYS A 38 16.75 -16.54 4.51
C LYS A 38 15.81 -17.17 3.49
N ILE A 39 14.58 -16.66 3.42
CA ILE A 39 13.53 -17.12 2.50
C ILE A 39 12.95 -15.89 1.82
N PHE A 40 12.84 -15.93 0.50
CA PHE A 40 12.18 -14.91 -0.31
C PHE A 40 10.74 -15.32 -0.63
N MET A 41 9.82 -14.35 -0.66
CA MET A 41 8.40 -14.60 -0.90
C MET A 41 8.13 -15.13 -2.31
N GLY A 42 8.91 -14.64 -3.29
CA GLY A 42 8.70 -14.91 -4.71
C GLY A 42 7.37 -14.36 -5.23
N ASP A 43 7.14 -14.54 -6.53
CA ASP A 43 5.94 -14.04 -7.20
C ASP A 43 4.67 -14.78 -6.73
N ALA A 44 4.77 -16.09 -6.51
CA ALA A 44 3.63 -16.90 -6.06
C ALA A 44 3.06 -16.39 -4.72
N GLY A 45 3.93 -16.14 -3.73
CA GLY A 45 3.50 -15.64 -2.42
C GLY A 45 2.94 -14.23 -2.48
N ALA A 46 3.59 -13.34 -3.24
CA ALA A 46 3.15 -11.95 -3.37
C ALA A 46 1.81 -11.83 -4.10
N LEU A 47 1.62 -12.56 -5.20
CA LEU A 47 0.38 -12.59 -5.97
C LEU A 47 -0.76 -13.22 -5.16
N PHE A 48 -0.50 -14.31 -4.43
CA PHE A 48 -1.49 -14.92 -3.56
C PHE A 48 -1.95 -13.95 -2.46
N LEU A 49 -1.02 -13.28 -1.76
CA LEU A 49 -1.37 -12.29 -0.74
C LEU A 49 -2.16 -11.12 -1.33
N GLY A 50 -1.74 -10.60 -2.47
CA GLY A 50 -2.45 -9.52 -3.16
C GLY A 50 -3.88 -9.91 -3.53
N PHE A 51 -4.06 -11.09 -4.13
CA PHE A 51 -5.37 -11.63 -4.48
C PHE A 51 -6.26 -11.82 -3.25
N ALA A 52 -5.74 -12.49 -2.20
CA ALA A 52 -6.50 -12.78 -1.00
C ALA A 52 -6.93 -11.50 -0.26
N LEU A 53 -6.03 -10.52 -0.13
CA LEU A 53 -6.35 -9.21 0.44
C LEU A 53 -7.39 -8.46 -0.40
N GLY A 54 -7.29 -8.51 -1.73
CA GLY A 54 -8.27 -7.92 -2.65
C GLY A 54 -9.66 -8.55 -2.53
N ALA A 55 -9.74 -9.88 -2.44
CA ALA A 55 -11.01 -10.59 -2.26
C ALA A 55 -11.69 -10.24 -0.91
N ILE A 56 -10.91 -10.18 0.17
CA ILE A 56 -11.38 -9.76 1.50
C ILE A 56 -11.86 -8.31 1.46
N ALA A 57 -11.09 -7.43 0.81
CA ALA A 57 -11.42 -6.02 0.64
C ALA A 57 -12.78 -5.83 -0.03
N ILE A 58 -13.02 -6.49 -1.16
CA ILE A 58 -14.30 -6.40 -1.89
C ILE A 58 -15.45 -6.86 -1.00
N HIS A 59 -15.29 -7.97 -0.29
CA HIS A 59 -16.36 -8.46 0.59
C HIS A 59 -16.66 -7.48 1.74
N SER A 60 -15.63 -6.82 2.27
CA SER A 60 -15.77 -5.82 3.34
C SER A 60 -16.55 -4.58 2.89
N VAL A 61 -16.45 -4.19 1.62
CA VAL A 61 -17.20 -3.05 1.03
C VAL A 61 -18.70 -3.31 1.06
N LEU A 62 -19.12 -4.53 0.70
CA LEU A 62 -20.53 -4.91 0.53
C LEU A 62 -21.36 -4.82 1.82
N LYS A 63 -20.71 -4.72 2.98
CA LYS A 63 -21.36 -4.67 4.30
C LYS A 63 -21.32 -3.29 4.97
N SER A 64 -20.80 -2.27 4.28
CA SER A 64 -20.64 -0.92 4.82
C SER A 64 -21.40 0.11 3.96
N ALA A 65 -21.66 1.30 4.52
CA ALA A 65 -22.09 2.45 3.73
C ALA A 65 -21.09 2.70 2.59
N ALA A 66 -21.57 2.92 1.36
CA ALA A 66 -20.80 2.82 0.12
C ALA A 66 -19.46 3.60 0.13
N ALA A 67 -19.46 4.84 0.66
CA ALA A 67 -18.26 5.68 0.72
C ALA A 67 -17.21 5.16 1.74
N VAL A 68 -17.65 4.75 2.93
CA VAL A 68 -16.78 4.18 3.98
C VAL A 68 -16.29 2.79 3.57
N GLY A 69 -17.15 2.02 2.90
CA GLY A 69 -16.86 0.66 2.47
C GLY A 69 -15.67 0.57 1.52
N VAL A 70 -15.49 1.56 0.64
CA VAL A 70 -14.38 1.61 -0.32
C VAL A 70 -13.08 2.17 0.29
N ALA A 71 -13.18 3.19 1.15
CA ALA A 71 -12.00 3.85 1.71
C ALA A 71 -11.18 2.91 2.61
N VAL A 72 -11.85 2.13 3.47
CA VAL A 72 -11.20 1.23 4.45
C VAL A 72 -10.26 0.21 3.80
N PRO A 73 -10.69 -0.61 2.82
CA PRO A 73 -9.79 -1.58 2.19
C PRO A 73 -8.69 -0.92 1.38
N ILE A 74 -8.96 0.19 0.69
CA ILE A 74 -7.92 0.93 -0.05
C ILE A 74 -6.84 1.40 0.90
N LEU A 75 -7.20 1.98 2.05
CA LEU A 75 -6.23 2.42 3.05
C LEU A 75 -5.50 1.25 3.71
N ALA A 76 -6.17 0.11 3.93
CA ALA A 76 -5.56 -1.10 4.46
C ALA A 76 -4.41 -1.64 3.58
N VAL A 77 -4.52 -1.47 2.25
CA VAL A 77 -3.46 -1.77 1.27
C VAL A 77 -2.89 -0.50 0.63
N GLY A 78 -2.94 0.63 1.34
CA GLY A 78 -2.69 1.95 0.75
C GLY A 78 -1.28 2.11 0.20
N LEU A 79 -0.27 1.59 0.90
CA LEU A 79 1.12 1.69 0.45
C LEU A 79 1.37 1.00 -0.92
N PRO A 80 1.03 -0.28 -1.14
CA PRO A 80 1.21 -0.92 -2.45
C PRO A 80 0.32 -0.31 -3.54
N VAL A 81 -0.88 0.18 -3.19
CA VAL A 81 -1.73 0.90 -4.15
C VAL A 81 -1.08 2.20 -4.61
N ILE A 82 -0.55 3.00 -3.68
CA ILE A 82 0.14 4.26 -3.98
C ILE A 82 1.40 3.98 -4.80
N ASP A 83 2.22 3.01 -4.41
CA ASP A 83 3.45 2.67 -5.14
C ASP A 83 3.17 2.24 -6.59
N THR A 84 2.13 1.43 -6.80
CA THR A 84 1.68 1.00 -8.13
C THR A 84 1.10 2.15 -8.94
N ALA A 85 0.24 2.98 -8.33
CA ALA A 85 -0.34 4.15 -8.99
C ALA A 85 0.76 5.13 -9.44
N LEU A 86 1.77 5.35 -8.60
CA LEU A 86 2.91 6.20 -8.94
C LEU A 86 3.75 5.62 -10.07
N ALA A 87 3.96 4.29 -10.10
CA ALA A 87 4.63 3.63 -11.24
C ALA A 87 3.85 3.83 -12.55
N ILE A 88 2.53 3.66 -12.52
CA ILE A 88 1.66 3.87 -13.68
C ILE A 88 1.75 5.33 -14.16
N VAL A 89 1.58 6.31 -13.26
CA VAL A 89 1.65 7.74 -13.60
C VAL A 89 3.01 8.09 -14.20
N ARG A 90 4.11 7.63 -13.61
CA ARG A 90 5.47 7.87 -14.14
C ARG A 90 5.66 7.28 -15.53
N ARG A 91 5.21 6.04 -15.76
CA ARG A 91 5.32 5.37 -17.07
C ARG A 91 4.56 6.16 -18.13
N LEU A 92 3.31 6.49 -17.86
CA LEU A 92 2.46 7.27 -18.77
C LEU A 92 3.06 8.65 -19.08
N ALA A 93 3.52 9.37 -18.04
CA ALA A 93 4.13 10.68 -18.23
C ALA A 93 5.50 10.64 -18.95
N SER A 94 6.16 9.48 -18.94
CA SER A 94 7.40 9.24 -19.70
C SER A 94 7.17 8.66 -21.10
N GLY A 95 5.91 8.53 -21.54
CA GLY A 95 5.54 7.90 -22.82
C GLY A 95 5.82 6.40 -22.89
N ARG A 96 6.00 5.72 -21.75
CA ARG A 96 6.24 4.27 -21.66
C ARG A 96 4.95 3.50 -21.48
N SER A 97 4.95 2.24 -21.90
CA SER A 97 3.79 1.36 -21.67
C SER A 97 3.62 1.03 -20.18
N ILE A 98 2.38 0.73 -19.78
CA ILE A 98 2.06 0.40 -18.37
C ILE A 98 2.76 -0.90 -17.92
N GLY A 99 2.98 -1.85 -18.82
CA GLY A 99 3.61 -3.14 -18.52
C GLY A 99 5.13 -3.13 -18.46
N GLU A 100 5.78 -2.01 -18.81
CA GLU A 100 7.24 -1.93 -18.78
C GLU A 100 7.79 -2.00 -17.34
N PRO A 101 8.91 -2.71 -17.11
CA PRO A 101 9.57 -2.73 -15.80
C PRO A 101 9.87 -1.32 -15.29
N ASP A 102 9.52 -1.05 -14.03
CA ASP A 102 9.92 0.18 -13.33
C ASP A 102 10.80 -0.23 -12.13
N ARG A 103 11.85 0.56 -11.89
CA ARG A 103 12.79 0.35 -10.77
C ARG A 103 12.73 1.51 -9.79
N ASP A 104 11.78 2.42 -9.94
CA ASP A 104 11.72 3.66 -9.17
C ASP A 104 10.58 3.68 -8.13
N HIS A 105 10.38 2.52 -7.49
CA HIS A 105 9.47 2.31 -6.38
C HIS A 105 9.84 3.18 -5.16
N LEU A 106 8.87 3.42 -4.29
CA LEU A 106 9.01 4.30 -3.11
C LEU A 106 10.21 3.94 -2.23
N HIS A 107 10.51 2.66 -2.06
CA HIS A 107 11.65 2.21 -1.25
C HIS A 107 13.00 2.67 -1.86
N HIS A 108 13.17 2.55 -3.18
CA HIS A 108 14.37 3.05 -3.86
C HIS A 108 14.50 4.57 -3.74
N ARG A 109 13.38 5.29 -3.79
CA ARG A 109 13.35 6.75 -3.61
C ARG A 109 13.78 7.16 -2.21
N LEU A 110 13.25 6.51 -1.18
CA LEU A 110 13.65 6.73 0.21
C LEU A 110 15.14 6.45 0.42
N MET A 111 15.68 5.38 -0.18
CA MET A 111 17.12 5.09 -0.13
C MET A 111 17.97 6.15 -0.83
N ARG A 112 17.51 6.72 -1.97
CA ARG A 112 18.21 7.84 -2.64
C ARG A 112 18.23 9.13 -1.81
N LEU A 113 17.32 9.29 -0.85
CA LEU A 113 17.32 10.40 0.10
C LEU A 113 18.31 10.19 1.27
N GLY A 114 19.08 9.09 1.26
CA GLY A 114 20.10 8.79 2.25
C GLY A 114 19.66 7.86 3.37
N LEU A 115 18.42 7.34 3.33
CA LEU A 115 17.97 6.34 4.31
C LEU A 115 18.64 5.00 4.07
N SER A 116 19.05 4.32 5.15
CA SER A 116 19.53 2.94 5.03
C SER A 116 18.37 2.01 4.61
N HIS A 117 18.71 0.80 4.15
CA HIS A 117 17.68 -0.20 3.82
C HIS A 117 16.78 -0.51 5.02
N ARG A 118 17.35 -0.58 6.23
CA ARG A 118 16.58 -0.83 7.47
C ARG A 118 15.64 0.32 7.78
N ASP A 119 16.14 1.56 7.71
CA ASP A 119 15.33 2.76 7.99
C ASP A 119 14.19 2.89 6.98
N THR A 120 14.47 2.59 5.71
CA THR A 120 13.46 2.60 4.64
C THR A 120 12.32 1.62 4.95
N VAL A 121 12.64 0.38 5.35
CA VAL A 121 11.62 -0.62 5.73
C VAL A 121 10.81 -0.15 6.94
N LEU A 122 11.45 0.43 7.97
CA LEU A 122 10.76 0.96 9.14
C LEU A 122 9.81 2.13 8.81
N VAL A 123 10.24 3.05 7.95
CA VAL A 123 9.39 4.15 7.47
C VAL A 123 8.18 3.60 6.72
N LEU A 124 8.39 2.63 5.83
CA LEU A 124 7.29 2.00 5.08
C LEU A 124 6.32 1.27 6.02
N TRP A 125 6.81 0.58 7.05
CA TRP A 125 5.97 -0.03 8.08
C TRP A 125 5.17 1.00 8.87
N ALA A 126 5.79 2.12 9.25
CA ALA A 126 5.12 3.20 9.97
C ALA A 126 4.00 3.83 9.13
N VAL A 127 4.26 4.06 7.83
CA VAL A 127 3.23 4.57 6.89
C VAL A 127 2.11 3.54 6.69
N SER A 128 2.43 2.26 6.49
CA SER A 128 1.40 1.22 6.39
C SER A 128 0.57 1.09 7.67
N ALA A 129 1.20 1.18 8.84
CA ALA A 129 0.52 1.12 10.12
C ALA A 129 -0.39 2.34 10.34
N SER A 130 0.05 3.55 9.97
CA SER A 130 -0.76 4.76 10.11
C SER A 130 -1.97 4.76 9.19
N LEU A 131 -1.81 4.34 7.94
CA LEU A 131 -2.93 4.15 7.00
C LEU A 131 -3.90 3.07 7.50
N GLY A 132 -3.37 1.97 8.01
CA GLY A 132 -4.17 0.89 8.60
C GLY A 132 -4.96 1.35 9.83
N LEU A 133 -4.35 2.11 10.72
CA LEU A 133 -5.01 2.70 11.89
C LEU A 133 -6.10 3.68 11.47
N ALA A 134 -5.80 4.56 10.51
CA ALA A 134 -6.78 5.50 9.96
C ALA A 134 -8.00 4.77 9.38
N ALA A 135 -7.79 3.66 8.66
CA ALA A 135 -8.88 2.84 8.13
C ALA A 135 -9.78 2.28 9.25
N VAL A 136 -9.20 1.79 10.36
CA VAL A 136 -9.96 1.33 11.53
C VAL A 136 -10.76 2.47 12.15
N VAL A 137 -10.15 3.66 12.30
CA VAL A 137 -10.85 4.84 12.86
C VAL A 137 -12.01 5.23 11.96
N ILE A 138 -11.80 5.35 10.64
CA ILE A 138 -12.81 5.71 9.64
C ILE A 138 -14.02 4.78 9.70
N ALA A 139 -13.80 3.47 9.91
CA ALA A 139 -14.88 2.50 9.99
C ALA A 139 -15.88 2.76 11.15
N ASN A 140 -15.49 3.56 12.14
CA ASN A 140 -16.29 3.88 13.32
C ASN A 140 -16.76 5.34 13.36
N LEU A 141 -16.42 6.14 12.36
CA LEU A 141 -16.80 7.55 12.31
C LEU A 141 -18.13 7.75 11.57
N PRO A 142 -18.94 8.74 11.99
CA PRO A 142 -20.03 9.27 11.17
C PRO A 142 -19.52 9.72 9.79
N LEU A 143 -20.35 9.54 8.76
CA LEU A 143 -19.97 9.79 7.36
C LEU A 143 -19.29 11.16 7.12
N PRO A 144 -19.75 12.31 7.67
CA PRO A 144 -19.08 13.59 7.45
C PRO A 144 -17.65 13.64 8.02
N GLN A 145 -17.43 13.04 9.18
CA GLN A 145 -16.13 12.99 9.84
C GLN A 145 -15.18 12.03 9.10
N ALA A 146 -15.71 10.90 8.61
CA ALA A 146 -14.97 9.98 7.76
C ALA A 146 -14.50 10.65 6.47
N ILE A 147 -15.37 11.40 5.77
CA ILE A 147 -15.01 12.13 4.54
C ILE A 147 -13.93 13.17 4.82
N LEU A 148 -14.07 13.96 5.90
CA LEU A 148 -13.06 14.95 6.29
C LEU A 148 -11.70 14.30 6.53
N LEU A 149 -11.66 13.22 7.31
CA LEU A 149 -10.41 12.51 7.61
C LEU A 149 -9.77 11.91 6.35
N VAL A 150 -10.56 11.30 5.46
CA VAL A 150 -10.07 10.82 4.16
C VAL A 150 -9.48 11.97 3.34
N GLY A 151 -10.15 13.12 3.29
CA GLY A 151 -9.64 14.32 2.63
C GLY A 151 -8.30 14.80 3.20
N CYS A 152 -8.17 14.83 4.52
CA CYS A 152 -6.91 15.18 5.19
C CYS A 152 -5.78 14.20 4.86
N ILE A 153 -6.06 12.89 4.85
CA ILE A 153 -5.08 11.85 4.52
C ILE A 153 -4.63 12.00 3.06
N LEU A 154 -5.56 12.15 2.12
CA LEU A 154 -5.24 12.35 0.71
C LEU A 154 -4.41 13.62 0.49
N GLY A 155 -4.77 14.72 1.17
CA GLY A 155 -4.00 15.97 1.14
C GLY A 155 -2.58 15.81 1.70
N ALA A 156 -2.43 15.12 2.83
CA ALA A 156 -1.13 14.84 3.45
C ALA A 156 -0.26 13.93 2.57
N LEU A 157 -0.85 12.88 1.98
CA LEU A 157 -0.16 12.01 1.03
C LEU A 157 0.28 12.78 -0.22
N PHE A 158 -0.60 13.58 -0.80
CA PHE A 158 -0.28 14.41 -1.96
C PHE A 158 0.88 15.37 -1.66
N TYR A 159 0.80 16.09 -0.53
CA TYR A 159 1.87 16.99 -0.08
C TYR A 159 3.20 16.25 0.12
N GLY A 160 3.17 15.09 0.80
CA GLY A 160 4.35 14.25 1.02
C GLY A 160 4.98 13.78 -0.29
N LEU A 161 4.17 13.24 -1.22
CA LEU A 161 4.63 12.77 -2.52
C LEU A 161 5.20 13.89 -3.39
N HIS A 162 4.60 15.08 -3.33
CA HIS A 162 5.11 16.27 -4.01
C HIS A 162 6.46 16.71 -3.43
N ARG A 163 6.60 16.77 -2.10
CA ARG A 163 7.85 17.14 -1.41
C ARG A 163 8.98 16.13 -1.66
N LEU A 164 8.64 14.85 -1.82
CA LEU A 164 9.58 13.79 -2.15
C LEU A 164 10.00 13.79 -3.64
N GLY A 165 9.50 14.73 -4.45
CA GLY A 165 9.82 14.83 -5.87
C GLY A 165 9.36 13.61 -6.68
N VAL A 166 8.35 12.87 -6.20
CA VAL A 166 7.91 11.64 -6.87
C VAL A 166 7.23 11.91 -8.21
N LEU A 167 6.65 13.11 -8.34
CA LEU A 167 6.01 13.59 -9.56
C LEU A 167 6.99 14.20 -10.56
N GLN A 168 8.28 14.36 -10.22
CA GLN A 168 9.29 14.83 -11.16
C GLN A 168 9.69 13.67 -12.07
N VAL A 169 9.12 13.67 -13.27
CA VAL A 169 9.48 12.76 -14.34
C VAL A 169 10.83 13.22 -14.88
N SER A 170 11.89 12.45 -14.58
CA SER A 170 13.17 12.70 -15.23
C SER A 170 13.00 12.47 -16.74
N PRO A 171 13.42 13.41 -17.60
CA PRO A 171 13.31 13.23 -19.04
C PRO A 171 14.02 11.94 -19.46
N PRO A 172 13.54 11.25 -20.51
CA PRO A 172 14.19 10.04 -21.00
C PRO A 172 15.67 10.35 -21.22
N ARG A 173 16.55 9.55 -20.59
CA ARG A 173 17.99 9.57 -20.90
C ARG A 173 18.08 9.45 -22.42
N ARG A 174 18.53 10.51 -23.10
CA ARG A 174 18.91 10.41 -24.52
C ARG A 174 19.83 9.20 -24.57
N ARG A 175 19.41 8.14 -25.28
CA ARG A 175 20.36 7.15 -25.74
C ARG A 175 21.35 7.96 -26.56
N ASP A 176 22.59 7.93 -26.11
CA ASP A 176 23.72 8.51 -26.81
C ASP A 176 23.62 8.02 -28.25
N LEU A 177 23.32 8.95 -29.16
CA LEU A 177 23.29 8.75 -30.61
C LEU A 177 24.72 8.83 -31.17
N ASP A 178 25.71 8.54 -30.34
CA ASP A 178 27.11 8.51 -30.69
C ASP A 178 27.56 7.05 -30.54
N HIS A 179 27.44 6.31 -31.65
CA HIS A 179 28.44 5.38 -32.21
C HIS A 179 27.87 4.67 -33.43
#